data_AF-A4BT90-F1
#
_entry.id   AF-A4BT90-F1
#
_cell.length_a   1.000
_cell.length_b   1.000
_cell.length_c   1.000
_cell.angle_alpha   90.00
_cell.angle_beta   90.00
_cell.angle_gamma   90.00
#
_symmetry.space_group_name_H-M   'P 1'
#
loop_
_entity.id
_entity.type
_entity.pdbx_description
1 polymer ?
#
loop_
_entity_poly.entity_id
_entity_poly.type
_entity_poly.pdbx_seq_one_letter_code
_entity_poly.pdbx_strand_id
1 'polypeptide(L)'
;MTTALAAVVALGVTDAPAENGTSQAQNRTLSQHQAFVVVKQPGKGICRIEQAHSNSPSNLALRFDGTTLIIVAPYERGLEGSIRYWIDNTPKHVIPKANIRAGNTFALASDVIDLMKTGRTLYVQTTPRGKPPRTEKFSLMGFTAATRALASSKCHDGKTTPAPTNLEVKLTRNSSGAAVVSGRTVLPDGMTLRISLHTEINGYYAQDTVRVHSGFYESAAFTDRGRTLPSGRYTVSISSPLMYLQPLRVQRALGGSGNAIPDGIRQRSSYDESYTVSHSVSRQLN
;
A
#
# COMPACT_ATOMS: atom_id res chain seq x y z
N MET A 1 -39.69 47.26 -17.55
CA MET A 1 -38.49 46.46 -17.91
C MET A 1 -37.50 46.60 -16.76
N THR A 2 -37.42 45.59 -15.89
CA THR A 2 -36.70 45.66 -14.63
C THR A 2 -35.41 44.86 -14.78
N THR A 3 -34.29 45.54 -14.87
CA THR A 3 -32.97 44.94 -15.10
C THR A 3 -32.48 44.31 -13.81
N ALA A 4 -32.35 42.98 -13.78
CA ALA A 4 -31.80 42.24 -12.66
C ALA A 4 -30.26 42.33 -12.66
N LEU A 5 -29.68 42.86 -11.58
CA LEU A 5 -28.24 42.92 -11.34
C LEU A 5 -27.75 41.54 -10.89
N ALA A 6 -26.92 40.88 -11.70
CA ALA A 6 -26.25 39.65 -11.32
C ALA A 6 -24.99 39.97 -10.49
N ALA A 7 -24.99 39.60 -9.21
CA ALA A 7 -23.81 39.69 -8.36
C ALA A 7 -22.83 38.54 -8.66
N VAL A 8 -21.69 38.87 -9.25
CA VAL A 8 -20.56 37.94 -9.44
C VAL A 8 -19.80 37.83 -8.11
N VAL A 9 -19.96 36.71 -7.40
CA VAL A 9 -19.15 36.41 -6.21
C VAL A 9 -17.77 35.95 -6.67
N ALA A 10 -16.78 36.84 -6.58
CA ALA A 10 -15.38 36.50 -6.79
C ALA A 10 -14.88 35.66 -5.60
N LEU A 11 -14.64 34.37 -5.81
CA LEU A 11 -13.93 33.52 -4.85
C LEU A 11 -12.46 33.92 -4.87
N GLY A 12 -12.02 34.66 -3.85
CA GLY A 12 -10.61 34.97 -3.63
C GLY A 12 -9.81 33.69 -3.41
N VAL A 13 -8.90 33.39 -4.33
CA VAL A 13 -7.95 32.28 -4.21
C VAL A 13 -6.61 32.88 -3.82
N THR A 14 -6.22 32.73 -2.55
CA THR A 14 -4.90 33.15 -2.06
C THR A 14 -3.91 32.00 -2.20
N ASP A 15 -2.92 32.13 -3.08
CA ASP A 15 -1.79 31.21 -3.15
C ASP A 15 -0.77 31.63 -2.09
N ALA A 16 -0.68 30.85 -1.00
CA ALA A 16 0.31 31.06 0.05
C ALA A 16 1.56 30.18 -0.20
N PRO A 17 2.78 30.72 -0.09
CA PRO A 17 4.00 29.93 -0.16
C PRO A 17 4.12 28.97 1.03
N ALA A 18 4.76 27.83 0.83
CA ALA A 18 5.03 26.86 1.89
C ALA A 18 6.18 27.35 2.78
N GLU A 19 5.91 27.70 4.04
CA GLU A 19 6.93 28.10 5.02
C GLU A 19 7.19 27.03 6.09
N ASN A 20 8.41 27.04 6.63
CA ASN A 20 8.93 26.08 7.61
C ASN A 20 8.07 25.99 8.87
N GLY A 21 7.61 24.78 9.20
CA GLY A 21 6.65 24.50 10.27
C GLY A 21 7.12 24.78 11.71
N THR A 22 6.18 24.61 12.66
CA THR A 22 6.33 24.82 14.11
C THR A 22 7.58 24.14 14.71
N SER A 23 8.18 24.71 15.76
CA SER A 23 9.41 24.23 16.42
C SER A 23 9.43 22.73 16.79
N GLN A 24 8.26 22.14 17.10
CA GLN A 24 8.16 20.71 17.42
C GLN A 24 8.22 19.80 16.18
N ALA A 25 7.86 20.32 15.00
CA ALA A 25 8.03 19.63 13.72
C ALA A 25 9.49 19.68 13.24
N GLN A 26 10.21 20.77 13.54
CA GLN A 26 11.62 20.95 13.14
C GLN A 26 12.53 19.85 13.69
N ASN A 27 12.33 19.43 14.94
CA ASN A 27 13.12 18.34 15.56
C ASN A 27 12.86 16.95 14.97
N ARG A 28 11.92 16.82 14.02
CA ARG A 28 11.46 15.54 13.46
C ARG A 28 11.59 15.47 11.95
N THR A 29 11.93 16.58 11.32
CA THR A 29 12.25 16.67 9.89
C THR A 29 13.59 16.00 9.63
N LEU A 30 13.59 15.03 8.73
CA LEU A 30 14.79 14.32 8.28
C LEU A 30 15.34 14.94 7.00
N SER A 31 14.45 15.36 6.11
CA SER A 31 14.81 16.06 4.88
C SER A 31 13.64 16.92 4.40
N GLN A 32 13.96 17.94 3.60
CA GLN A 32 12.99 18.82 2.97
C GLN A 32 13.19 18.80 1.46
N HIS A 33 12.09 18.71 0.72
CA HIS A 33 12.05 18.61 -0.73
C HIS A 33 10.98 19.56 -1.25
N GLN A 34 11.35 20.84 -1.42
CA GLN A 34 10.43 21.89 -1.83
C GLN A 34 9.24 21.98 -0.86
N ALA A 35 8.01 21.71 -1.34
CA ALA A 35 6.80 21.81 -0.55
C ALA A 35 6.55 20.62 0.40
N PHE A 36 7.43 19.60 0.38
CA PHE A 36 7.29 18.39 1.17
C PHE A 36 8.41 18.24 2.20
N VAL A 37 8.06 17.73 3.38
CA VAL A 37 9.01 17.33 4.41
C VAL A 37 8.90 15.84 4.67
N VAL A 38 10.04 15.17 4.81
CA VAL A 38 10.11 13.78 5.30
C VAL A 38 10.30 13.85 6.81
N VAL A 39 9.40 13.25 7.58
CA VAL A 39 9.42 13.32 9.05
C VAL A 39 9.40 11.92 9.68
N LYS A 40 10.09 11.77 10.82
CA LYS A 40 10.06 10.56 11.65
C LYS A 40 8.85 10.60 12.60
N GLN A 41 8.00 9.56 12.59
CA GLN A 41 6.92 9.41 13.57
C GLN A 41 7.49 8.91 14.92
N PRO A 42 7.11 9.49 16.06
CA PRO A 42 7.65 9.12 17.35
C PRO A 42 7.07 7.77 17.76
N GLY A 43 7.87 6.92 18.40
CA GLY A 43 7.41 5.63 18.93
C GLY A 43 7.03 4.58 17.90
N LYS A 44 7.03 4.89 16.60
CA LYS A 44 6.70 3.92 15.53
C LYS A 44 7.89 3.52 14.66
N GLY A 45 8.97 4.31 14.62
CA GLY A 45 10.08 4.06 13.69
C GLY A 45 9.66 4.12 12.21
N ILE A 46 8.54 4.77 11.90
CA ILE A 46 8.03 4.91 10.54
C ILE A 46 8.24 6.35 10.10
N CYS A 47 8.61 6.55 8.84
CA CYS A 47 8.61 7.87 8.24
C CYS A 47 7.42 8.09 7.35
N ARG A 48 7.10 9.36 7.16
CA ARG A 48 6.11 9.81 6.20
C ARG A 48 6.56 11.12 5.58
N ILE A 49 6.04 11.38 4.42
CA ILE A 49 6.06 12.68 3.79
C ILE A 49 4.85 13.45 4.27
N GLU A 50 5.04 14.72 4.61
CA GLU A 50 3.96 15.64 4.93
C GLU A 50 4.07 16.91 4.10
N GLN A 51 2.91 17.45 3.75
CA GLN A 51 2.74 18.82 3.33
C GLN A 51 1.55 19.38 4.12
N ALA A 52 1.82 20.40 4.92
CA ALA A 52 0.80 21.12 5.67
C ALA A 52 1.03 22.61 5.48
N HIS A 53 -0.06 23.37 5.39
CA HIS A 53 0.01 24.82 5.37
C HIS A 53 0.24 25.29 6.82
N SER A 54 1.48 25.67 7.14
CA SER A 54 1.95 26.07 8.48
C SER A 54 1.17 27.24 9.09
N ASN A 55 0.48 28.03 8.27
CA ASN A 55 -0.07 29.33 8.68
C ASN A 55 -1.47 29.22 9.31
N SER A 56 -2.09 28.04 9.30
CA SER A 56 -3.35 27.86 10.05
C SER A 56 -3.53 26.41 10.50
N PRO A 57 -3.77 26.16 11.80
CA PRO A 57 -4.15 24.84 12.30
C PRO A 57 -5.48 24.34 11.71
N SER A 58 -6.21 25.22 11.02
CA SER A 58 -7.45 24.89 10.33
C SER A 58 -7.26 24.39 8.88
N ASN A 59 -6.03 24.25 8.39
CA ASN A 59 -5.75 23.81 7.02
C ASN A 59 -5.63 22.28 6.88
N LEU A 60 -6.00 21.75 5.72
CA LEU A 60 -5.80 20.34 5.42
C LEU A 60 -4.30 20.00 5.39
N ALA A 61 -3.97 18.77 5.81
CA ALA A 61 -2.63 18.22 5.68
C ALA A 61 -2.64 16.99 4.78
N LEU A 62 -1.69 16.92 3.86
CA LEU A 62 -1.43 15.77 3.00
C LEU A 62 -0.30 14.93 3.62
N ARG A 63 -0.53 13.62 3.76
CA ARG A 63 0.44 12.67 4.34
C ARG A 63 0.59 11.44 3.48
N PHE A 64 1.83 10.98 3.29
CA PHE A 64 2.14 9.74 2.58
C PHE A 64 3.17 8.92 3.34
N ASP A 65 2.86 7.67 3.71
CA ASP A 65 3.76 6.79 4.46
C ASP A 65 4.56 5.81 3.58
N GLY A 66 4.47 5.96 2.26
CA GLY A 66 5.07 5.04 1.29
C GLY A 66 4.08 4.05 0.70
N THR A 67 2.91 3.88 1.34
CA THR A 67 1.84 2.99 0.84
C THR A 67 0.51 3.71 0.73
N THR A 68 0.13 4.46 1.77
CA THR A 68 -1.16 5.12 1.87
C THR A 68 -1.00 6.62 1.81
N LEU A 69 -1.69 7.24 0.85
CA LEU A 69 -1.85 8.67 0.75
C LEU A 69 -3.14 9.10 1.43
N ILE A 70 -3.04 9.96 2.44
CA ILE A 70 -4.20 10.45 3.19
C ILE A 70 -4.23 11.98 3.23
N ILE A 71 -5.42 12.52 3.33
CA ILE A 71 -5.67 13.91 3.74
C ILE A 71 -6.23 13.87 5.16
N VAL A 72 -5.75 14.78 5.99
CA VAL A 72 -6.23 15.00 7.36
C VAL A 72 -6.90 16.36 7.40
N ALA A 73 -8.18 16.37 7.77
CA ALA A 73 -8.97 17.59 7.85
C ALA A 73 -9.19 18.04 9.30
N PRO A 74 -8.74 19.24 9.71
CA PRO A 74 -8.81 19.67 11.11
C PRO A 74 -10.17 20.27 11.49
N TYR A 75 -11.27 19.79 10.90
CA TYR A 75 -12.61 20.32 11.19
C TYR A 75 -13.20 19.65 12.43
N GLU A 76 -13.13 20.32 13.59
CA GLU A 76 -13.66 19.77 14.85
C GLU A 76 -15.15 19.39 14.76
N ARG A 77 -15.95 20.18 14.01
CA ARG A 77 -17.38 19.92 13.78
C ARG A 77 -17.66 18.93 12.65
N GLY A 78 -16.61 18.39 12.04
CA GLY A 78 -16.66 17.45 10.93
C GLY A 78 -16.96 18.07 9.56
N LEU A 79 -17.21 17.18 8.61
CA LEU A 79 -17.49 17.49 7.21
C LEU A 79 -18.96 17.23 6.86
N GLU A 80 -19.49 18.07 5.97
CA GLU A 80 -20.74 17.87 5.23
C GLU A 80 -20.43 17.36 3.83
N GLY A 81 -21.28 16.45 3.33
CA GLY A 81 -21.17 15.92 1.98
C GLY A 81 -19.94 15.06 1.70
N SER A 82 -19.71 14.83 0.41
CA SER A 82 -18.57 14.09 -0.13
C SER A 82 -17.38 15.00 -0.37
N ILE A 83 -16.19 14.43 -0.37
CA ILE A 83 -14.95 15.14 -0.68
C ILE A 83 -14.65 14.98 -2.17
N ARG A 84 -14.14 16.03 -2.80
CA ARG A 84 -13.70 15.98 -4.19
C ARG A 84 -12.23 16.31 -4.30
N TYR A 85 -11.50 15.62 -5.16
CA TYR A 85 -10.10 15.94 -5.42
C TYR A 85 -9.75 15.72 -6.89
N TRP A 86 -8.75 16.46 -7.37
CA TRP A 86 -8.23 16.34 -8.74
C TRP A 86 -6.80 16.88 -8.81
N ILE A 87 -6.03 16.45 -9.80
CA ILE A 87 -4.68 16.93 -10.06
C ILE A 87 -4.69 17.73 -11.35
N ASP A 88 -4.22 18.98 -11.30
CA ASP A 88 -4.19 19.88 -12.45
C ASP A 88 -5.55 19.93 -13.18
N ASN A 89 -5.61 19.42 -14.41
CA ASN A 89 -6.81 19.39 -15.27
C ASN A 89 -7.46 17.99 -15.37
N THR A 90 -7.08 17.06 -14.49
CA THR A 90 -7.68 15.71 -14.48
C THR A 90 -9.14 15.74 -13.99
N PRO A 91 -9.94 14.72 -14.35
CA PRO A 91 -11.30 14.58 -13.83
C PRO A 91 -11.36 14.55 -12.31
N LYS A 92 -12.45 15.08 -11.75
CA LYS A 92 -12.67 15.10 -10.30
C LYS A 92 -13.03 13.71 -9.79
N HIS A 93 -12.28 13.24 -8.82
CA HIS A 93 -12.61 12.06 -8.04
C HIS A 93 -13.48 12.46 -6.85
N VAL A 94 -14.37 11.55 -6.44
CA VAL A 94 -15.29 11.76 -5.31
C VAL A 94 -15.07 10.69 -4.26
N ILE A 95 -14.87 11.12 -3.01
CA ILE A 95 -14.84 10.25 -1.84
C ILE A 95 -16.18 10.42 -1.12
N PRO A 96 -17.04 9.39 -1.13
CA PRO A 96 -18.31 9.42 -0.42
C PRO A 96 -18.13 9.72 1.06
N LYS A 97 -19.07 10.46 1.67
CA LYS A 97 -19.06 10.77 3.11
C LYS A 97 -18.86 9.53 3.99
N ALA A 98 -19.44 8.40 3.60
CA ALA A 98 -19.34 7.12 4.31
C ALA A 98 -17.90 6.58 4.41
N ASN A 99 -16.98 7.04 3.55
CA ASN A 99 -15.59 6.60 3.52
C ASN A 99 -14.64 7.52 4.33
N ILE A 100 -15.17 8.58 4.95
CA ILE A 100 -14.42 9.47 5.82
C ILE A 100 -14.28 8.82 7.19
N ARG A 101 -13.03 8.60 7.63
CA ARG A 101 -12.73 7.92 8.91
C ARG A 101 -12.79 8.88 10.08
N ALA A 102 -12.78 8.31 11.29
CA ALA A 102 -12.63 9.06 12.54
C ALA A 102 -11.43 10.03 12.48
N GLY A 103 -11.61 11.23 13.03
CA GLY A 103 -10.62 12.32 12.92
C GLY A 103 -10.57 12.98 11.54
N ASN A 104 -11.66 12.90 10.77
CA ASN A 104 -11.82 13.46 9.41
C ASN A 104 -10.65 13.16 8.48
N THR A 105 -10.17 11.92 8.54
CA THR A 105 -9.08 11.43 7.69
C THR A 105 -9.67 10.62 6.55
N PHE A 106 -9.13 10.79 5.35
CA PHE A 106 -9.58 10.05 4.18
C PHE A 106 -8.40 9.68 3.30
N ALA A 107 -8.44 8.45 2.77
CA ALA A 107 -7.43 7.94 1.87
C ALA A 107 -7.78 8.30 0.43
N LEU A 108 -6.79 8.78 -0.31
CA LEU A 108 -6.90 8.95 -1.76
C LEU A 108 -6.68 7.60 -2.44
N ALA A 109 -7.20 7.45 -3.66
CA ALA A 109 -6.95 6.24 -4.43
C ALA A 109 -5.46 6.09 -4.76
N SER A 110 -4.97 4.86 -4.88
CA SER A 110 -3.53 4.58 -5.02
C SER A 110 -2.95 5.02 -6.35
N ASP A 111 -3.75 4.99 -7.42
CA ASP A 111 -3.41 5.48 -8.76
C ASP A 111 -3.10 6.98 -8.81
N VAL A 112 -3.64 7.75 -7.85
CA VAL A 112 -3.36 9.18 -7.69
C VAL A 112 -1.88 9.45 -7.41
N ILE A 113 -1.16 8.50 -6.81
CA ILE A 113 0.27 8.68 -6.47
C ILE A 113 1.11 8.90 -7.73
N ASP A 114 0.84 8.15 -8.81
CA ASP A 114 1.60 8.31 -10.06
C ASP A 114 1.23 9.61 -10.78
N LEU A 115 -0.03 10.01 -10.72
CA LEU A 115 -0.46 11.33 -11.19
C LEU A 115 0.21 12.46 -10.39
N MET A 116 0.43 12.28 -9.08
CA MET A 116 1.10 13.30 -8.26
C MET A 116 2.58 13.45 -8.57
N LYS A 117 3.24 12.39 -9.05
CA LYS A 117 4.67 12.44 -9.41
C LYS A 117 4.93 13.31 -10.64
N THR A 118 3.94 13.44 -11.52
CA THR A 118 4.02 14.19 -12.78
C THR A 118 3.20 15.49 -12.78
N GLY A 119 2.19 15.58 -11.91
CA GLY A 119 1.34 16.75 -11.75
C GLY A 119 1.99 17.90 -10.99
N ARG A 120 1.33 19.07 -11.03
CA ARG A 120 1.82 20.31 -10.39
C ARG A 120 1.04 20.65 -9.14
N THR A 121 -0.28 20.50 -9.15
CA THR A 121 -1.15 20.87 -8.03
C THR A 121 -2.23 19.82 -7.79
N LEU A 122 -2.35 19.36 -6.55
CA LEU A 122 -3.50 18.59 -6.07
C LEU A 122 -4.51 19.56 -5.45
N TYR A 123 -5.74 19.52 -5.94
CA TYR A 123 -6.86 20.28 -5.40
C TYR A 123 -7.74 19.39 -4.55
N VAL A 124 -8.17 19.87 -3.39
CA VAL A 124 -9.07 19.16 -2.48
C VAL A 124 -10.20 20.08 -2.06
N GLN A 125 -11.42 19.75 -2.50
CA GLN A 125 -12.64 20.45 -2.15
C GLN A 125 -13.37 19.73 -1.02
N THR A 126 -13.68 20.47 0.04
CA THR A 126 -14.39 19.98 1.23
C THR A 126 -15.47 20.96 1.65
N THR A 127 -16.48 20.50 2.38
CA THR A 127 -17.52 21.36 2.96
C THR A 127 -17.53 21.17 4.47
N PRO A 128 -16.89 22.06 5.25
CA PRO A 128 -16.92 21.95 6.71
C PRO A 128 -18.34 22.16 7.24
N ARG A 129 -18.72 21.47 8.31
CA ARG A 129 -20.09 21.58 8.86
C ARG A 129 -20.45 23.02 9.21
N GLY A 130 -21.57 23.51 8.66
CA GLY A 130 -22.05 24.88 8.85
C GLY A 130 -21.19 25.96 8.19
N LYS A 131 -20.34 25.61 7.22
CA LYS A 131 -19.51 26.55 6.44
C LYS A 131 -19.66 26.29 4.93
N PRO A 132 -19.44 27.30 4.08
CA PRO A 132 -19.46 27.10 2.63
C PRO A 132 -18.36 26.12 2.18
N PRO A 133 -18.52 25.45 1.02
CA PRO A 133 -17.47 24.63 0.43
C PRO A 133 -16.19 25.43 0.21
N ARG A 134 -15.05 24.82 0.53
CA ARG A 134 -13.72 25.40 0.31
C ARG A 134 -12.83 24.44 -0.47
N THR A 135 -11.97 25.00 -1.31
CA THR A 135 -10.97 24.25 -2.09
C THR A 135 -9.58 24.63 -1.60
N GLU A 136 -8.81 23.65 -1.20
CA GLU A 136 -7.40 23.81 -0.87
C GLU A 136 -6.53 23.26 -2.00
N LYS A 137 -5.35 23.87 -2.16
CA LYS A 137 -4.36 23.49 -3.16
C LYS A 137 -3.13 22.96 -2.45
N PHE A 138 -2.57 21.86 -2.94
CA PHE A 138 -1.32 21.29 -2.50
C PHE A 138 -0.34 21.35 -3.67
N SER A 139 0.76 22.09 -3.50
CA SER A 139 1.85 22.09 -4.47
C SER A 139 2.49 20.71 -4.50
N LEU A 140 2.58 20.09 -5.68
CA LEU A 140 3.21 18.79 -5.88
C LEU A 140 4.71 18.92 -6.21
N MET A 141 5.24 20.14 -6.20
CA MET A 141 6.67 20.38 -6.38
C MET A 141 7.46 19.69 -5.27
N GLY A 142 8.39 18.82 -5.68
CA GLY A 142 9.22 18.04 -4.77
C GLY A 142 8.63 16.71 -4.32
N PHE A 143 7.38 16.38 -4.68
CA PHE A 143 6.74 15.11 -4.27
C PHE A 143 7.57 13.90 -4.68
N THR A 144 7.97 13.79 -5.95
CA THR A 144 8.80 12.68 -6.47
C THR A 144 10.15 12.57 -5.77
N ALA A 145 10.78 13.71 -5.42
CA ALA A 145 12.02 13.71 -4.66
C ALA A 145 11.80 13.24 -3.23
N ALA A 146 10.73 13.72 -2.57
CA ALA A 146 10.34 13.31 -1.23
C ALA A 146 10.02 11.81 -1.19
N THR A 147 9.28 11.24 -2.15
CA THR A 147 8.97 9.80 -2.21
C THR A 147 10.22 8.95 -2.37
N ARG A 148 11.20 9.41 -3.16
CA ARG A 148 12.49 8.72 -3.28
C ARG A 148 13.27 8.79 -1.96
N ALA A 149 13.29 9.95 -1.31
CA ALA A 149 13.94 10.12 -0.02
C ALA A 149 13.27 9.28 1.07
N LEU A 150 11.94 9.18 1.08
CA LEU A 150 11.22 8.31 2.00
C LEU A 150 11.61 6.84 1.80
N ALA A 151 11.68 6.37 0.55
CA ALA A 151 12.08 5.01 0.22
C ALA A 151 13.55 4.70 0.55
N SER A 152 14.44 5.70 0.51
CA SER A 152 15.87 5.55 0.86
C SER A 152 16.20 5.92 2.31
N SER A 153 15.25 6.50 3.04
CA SER A 153 15.52 7.07 4.35
C SER A 153 15.91 5.99 5.36
N LYS A 154 16.89 6.35 6.21
CA LYS A 154 17.28 5.56 7.40
C LYS A 154 16.15 5.44 8.43
N CYS A 155 14.95 5.91 8.15
CA CYS A 155 13.79 5.74 9.03
C CYS A 155 13.53 4.30 9.44
N HIS A 156 14.03 3.34 8.67
CA HIS A 156 14.18 1.93 9.06
C HIS A 156 15.33 1.69 10.07
N ASP A 157 15.59 2.63 10.98
CA ASP A 157 16.60 2.51 12.02
C ASP A 157 16.14 1.49 13.06
N GLY A 158 16.73 0.30 13.04
CA GLY A 158 16.95 -0.44 14.30
C GLY A 158 16.30 -1.82 14.43
N LYS A 159 15.95 -2.47 13.32
CA LYS A 159 15.91 -3.93 13.08
C LYS A 159 14.97 -4.14 11.90
N THR A 160 15.48 -3.94 10.70
CA THR A 160 15.26 -4.98 9.71
C THR A 160 16.17 -6.14 10.11
N THR A 161 15.82 -6.83 11.21
CA THR A 161 15.83 -8.29 11.11
C THR A 161 15.14 -8.54 9.77
N PRO A 162 15.79 -9.16 8.76
CA PRO A 162 15.13 -9.41 7.48
C PRO A 162 13.73 -9.87 7.85
N ALA A 163 12.71 -9.08 7.47
CA ALA A 163 11.35 -9.31 7.96
C ALA A 163 11.14 -10.81 7.82
N PRO A 164 10.91 -11.53 8.93
CA PRO A 164 11.24 -12.94 9.01
C PRO A 164 10.67 -13.60 7.77
N THR A 165 11.52 -14.35 7.09
CA THR A 165 11.30 -15.08 5.83
C THR A 165 10.21 -16.14 6.03
N ASN A 166 9.09 -15.76 6.64
CA ASN A 166 8.02 -16.61 7.10
C ASN A 166 7.18 -16.89 5.87
N LEU A 167 7.73 -17.69 4.98
CA LEU A 167 6.98 -18.64 4.23
C LEU A 167 7.44 -20.00 4.74
N GLU A 168 6.91 -20.38 5.91
CA GLU A 168 7.19 -21.69 6.46
C GLU A 168 6.63 -22.75 5.52
N VAL A 169 7.34 -23.85 5.32
CA VAL A 169 6.88 -24.95 4.47
C VAL A 169 7.00 -26.26 5.24
N LYS A 170 5.86 -26.93 5.44
CA LYS A 170 5.75 -28.27 6.01
C LYS A 170 5.21 -29.20 4.94
N LEU A 171 5.79 -30.41 4.87
CA LEU A 171 5.32 -31.50 4.03
C LEU A 171 5.02 -32.67 4.96
N THR A 172 3.76 -33.08 5.02
CA THR A 172 3.28 -34.10 5.96
C THR A 172 2.32 -35.05 5.27
N ARG A 173 1.97 -36.16 5.93
CA ARG A 173 0.88 -37.03 5.50
C ARG A 173 -0.39 -36.69 6.27
N ASN A 174 -1.53 -36.67 5.59
CA ASN A 174 -2.84 -36.61 6.24
C ASN A 174 -3.25 -38.00 6.78
N SER A 175 -4.46 -38.10 7.33
CA SER A 175 -5.00 -39.36 7.87
C SER A 175 -5.18 -40.48 6.83
N SER A 176 -5.26 -40.15 5.54
CA SER A 176 -5.32 -41.14 4.45
C SER A 176 -3.93 -41.50 3.89
N GLY A 177 -2.85 -41.00 4.49
CA GLY A 177 -1.47 -41.24 4.04
C GLY A 177 -1.05 -40.39 2.83
N ALA A 178 -1.91 -39.52 2.32
CA ALA A 178 -1.62 -38.64 1.19
C ALA A 178 -0.81 -37.42 1.63
N ALA A 179 0.06 -36.92 0.74
CA ALA A 179 0.96 -35.84 1.08
C ALA A 179 0.24 -34.48 1.04
N VAL A 180 0.47 -33.63 2.04
CA VAL A 180 -0.10 -32.27 2.13
C VAL A 180 1.02 -31.28 2.42
N VAL A 181 1.01 -30.15 1.70
CA VAL A 181 1.91 -29.02 1.94
C VAL A 181 1.15 -27.94 2.68
N SER A 182 1.69 -27.46 3.80
CA SER A 182 1.08 -26.37 4.57
C SER A 182 2.13 -25.47 5.21
N GLY A 183 1.71 -24.31 5.69
CA GLY A 183 2.63 -23.37 6.31
C GLY A 183 2.01 -22.09 6.82
N ARG A 184 2.81 -21.34 7.59
CA ARG A 184 2.50 -19.98 8.03
C ARG A 184 3.18 -18.95 7.15
N THR A 185 2.52 -17.81 6.97
CA THR A 185 3.06 -16.70 6.21
C THR A 185 2.61 -15.32 6.68
N VAL A 186 3.43 -14.31 6.37
CA VAL A 186 3.10 -12.88 6.54
C VAL A 186 2.44 -12.27 5.30
N LEU A 187 2.26 -13.05 4.23
CA LEU A 187 1.57 -12.59 3.03
C LEU A 187 0.08 -12.28 3.33
N PRO A 188 -0.52 -11.31 2.63
CA PRO A 188 -1.87 -10.85 2.93
C PRO A 188 -2.93 -11.89 2.57
N ASP A 189 -4.03 -11.84 3.30
CA ASP A 189 -5.20 -12.70 3.08
C ASP A 189 -5.76 -12.60 1.66
N GLY A 190 -6.08 -13.76 1.09
CA GLY A 190 -6.53 -13.93 -0.29
C GLY A 190 -5.44 -13.97 -1.33
N MET A 191 -4.16 -13.82 -0.95
CA MET A 191 -3.08 -13.99 -1.91
C MET A 191 -3.12 -15.40 -2.49
N THR A 192 -3.16 -15.48 -3.81
CA THR A 192 -3.12 -16.75 -4.53
C THR A 192 -1.66 -17.20 -4.64
N LEU A 193 -1.40 -18.43 -4.19
CA LEU A 193 -0.11 -19.10 -4.29
C LEU A 193 -0.26 -20.39 -5.08
N ARG A 194 0.76 -20.73 -5.86
CA ARG A 194 0.90 -22.01 -6.54
C ARG A 194 1.99 -22.81 -5.85
N ILE A 195 1.64 -23.96 -5.33
CA ILE A 195 2.53 -24.92 -4.69
C ILE A 195 2.83 -26.00 -5.72
N SER A 196 4.10 -26.32 -5.93
CA SER A 196 4.56 -27.44 -6.75
C SER A 196 5.35 -28.41 -5.89
N LEU A 197 5.08 -29.70 -6.04
CA LEU A 197 5.77 -30.79 -5.38
C LEU A 197 6.47 -31.64 -6.44
N HIS A 198 7.78 -31.81 -6.31
CA HIS A 198 8.61 -32.55 -7.27
C HIS A 198 9.58 -33.48 -6.56
N THR A 199 9.90 -34.62 -7.17
CA THR A 199 11.04 -35.47 -6.77
C THR A 199 11.75 -36.03 -8.00
N GLU A 200 13.08 -36.09 -7.91
CA GLU A 200 13.93 -36.60 -8.99
C GLU A 200 13.91 -38.13 -9.11
N ILE A 201 13.57 -38.84 -8.03
CA ILE A 201 13.72 -40.31 -7.95
C ILE A 201 12.76 -41.04 -8.89
N ASN A 202 11.51 -40.59 -8.97
CA ASN A 202 10.47 -41.20 -9.79
C ASN A 202 9.82 -40.20 -10.76
N GLY A 203 10.39 -39.00 -10.89
CA GLY A 203 9.89 -37.94 -11.75
C GLY A 203 8.49 -37.42 -11.38
N TYR A 204 8.01 -37.72 -10.18
CA TYR A 204 6.70 -37.23 -9.75
C TYR A 204 6.69 -35.70 -9.72
N TYR A 205 5.67 -35.12 -10.34
CA TYR A 205 5.41 -33.70 -10.36
C TYR A 205 3.90 -33.44 -10.23
N ALA A 206 3.53 -32.58 -9.30
CA ALA A 206 2.18 -32.08 -9.19
C ALA A 206 2.18 -30.64 -8.70
N GLN A 207 1.06 -29.95 -8.91
CA GLN A 207 0.86 -28.58 -8.45
C GLN A 207 -0.55 -28.38 -7.92
N ASP A 208 -0.69 -27.45 -6.99
CA ASP A 208 -1.97 -27.00 -6.46
C ASP A 208 -1.98 -25.48 -6.29
N THR A 209 -3.17 -24.89 -6.37
CA THR A 209 -3.37 -23.45 -6.17
C THR A 209 -4.13 -23.21 -4.89
N VAL A 210 -3.51 -22.48 -3.97
CA VAL A 210 -4.05 -22.19 -2.64
C VAL A 210 -4.24 -20.70 -2.45
N ARG A 211 -5.00 -20.33 -1.42
CA ARG A 211 -5.11 -18.94 -0.96
C ARG A 211 -4.63 -18.83 0.47
N VAL A 212 -3.94 -17.73 0.76
CA VAL A 212 -3.59 -17.38 2.14
C VAL A 212 -4.86 -16.96 2.89
N HIS A 213 -5.04 -17.50 4.10
CA HIS A 213 -6.12 -17.13 5.00
C HIS A 213 -5.61 -17.05 6.42
N SER A 214 -5.78 -15.89 7.08
CA SER A 214 -5.29 -15.61 8.43
C SER A 214 -3.80 -15.98 8.61
N GLY A 215 -2.96 -15.68 7.61
CA GLY A 215 -1.54 -16.01 7.61
C GLY A 215 -1.22 -17.51 7.53
N PHE A 216 -2.15 -18.34 7.09
CA PHE A 216 -1.96 -19.78 6.87
C PHE A 216 -2.33 -20.17 5.43
N TYR A 217 -1.73 -21.24 4.94
CA TYR A 217 -2.06 -21.85 3.66
C TYR A 217 -1.86 -23.37 3.73
N GLU A 218 -2.67 -24.11 2.96
CA GLU A 218 -2.63 -25.57 2.88
C GLU A 218 -3.09 -26.02 1.50
N SER A 219 -2.39 -26.99 0.92
CA SER A 219 -2.73 -27.61 -0.35
C SER A 219 -3.80 -28.68 -0.21
N ALA A 220 -4.44 -29.03 -1.32
CA ALA A 220 -5.06 -30.33 -1.48
C ALA A 220 -4.04 -31.47 -1.30
N ALA A 221 -4.56 -32.70 -1.15
CA ALA A 221 -3.74 -33.89 -1.03
C ALA A 221 -3.07 -34.26 -2.36
N PHE A 222 -1.76 -34.39 -2.34
CA PHE A 222 -0.93 -34.88 -3.44
C PHE A 222 -0.87 -36.42 -3.41
N THR A 223 -1.19 -37.03 -4.57
CA THR A 223 -1.17 -38.48 -4.78
C THR A 223 -0.64 -38.79 -6.18
N ASP A 224 -0.10 -40.00 -6.38
CA ASP A 224 0.26 -40.50 -7.70
C ASP A 224 -0.88 -41.39 -8.22
N ARG A 225 -1.79 -40.79 -9.01
CA ARG A 225 -2.97 -41.46 -9.58
C ARG A 225 -3.80 -42.18 -8.50
N GLY A 226 -4.01 -41.51 -7.36
CA GLY A 226 -4.73 -42.04 -6.21
C GLY A 226 -3.90 -42.90 -5.24
N ARG A 227 -2.64 -43.20 -5.57
CA ARG A 227 -1.71 -43.90 -4.66
C ARG A 227 -0.96 -42.91 -3.77
N THR A 228 -0.65 -43.33 -2.56
CA THR A 228 0.18 -42.54 -1.63
C THR A 228 1.57 -42.36 -2.21
N LEU A 229 2.11 -41.15 -2.10
CA LEU A 229 3.49 -40.88 -2.52
C LEU A 229 4.48 -41.67 -1.65
N PRO A 230 5.56 -42.23 -2.22
CA PRO A 230 6.60 -42.91 -1.45
C PRO A 230 7.31 -41.95 -0.51
N SER A 231 7.75 -42.44 0.65
CA SER A 231 8.58 -41.65 1.56
C SER A 231 9.92 -41.32 0.89
N GLY A 232 10.46 -40.13 1.18
CA GLY A 232 11.63 -39.64 0.48
C GLY A 232 11.75 -38.13 0.51
N ARG A 233 12.77 -37.63 -0.20
CA ARG A 233 13.03 -36.20 -0.32
C ARG A 233 12.27 -35.63 -1.50
N TYR A 234 11.56 -34.54 -1.25
CA TYR A 234 10.82 -33.78 -2.25
C TYR A 234 11.25 -32.32 -2.23
N THR A 235 11.21 -31.68 -3.39
CA THR A 235 11.33 -30.23 -3.52
C THR A 235 9.94 -29.63 -3.55
N VAL A 236 9.68 -28.72 -2.61
CA VAL A 236 8.46 -27.92 -2.56
C VAL A 236 8.81 -26.53 -3.07
N SER A 237 8.13 -26.10 -4.13
CA SER A 237 8.27 -24.76 -4.70
C SER A 237 6.96 -24.00 -4.54
N ILE A 238 7.02 -22.79 -4.01
CA ILE A 238 5.87 -21.90 -3.84
C ILE A 238 6.11 -20.67 -4.71
N SER A 239 5.14 -20.35 -5.56
CA SER A 239 5.16 -19.18 -6.42
C SER A 239 3.85 -18.41 -6.35
N SER A 240 3.82 -17.16 -6.81
CA SER A 240 2.56 -16.45 -7.06
C SER A 240 2.39 -16.13 -8.54
N PRO A 241 1.15 -15.96 -9.03
CA PRO A 241 0.88 -15.23 -10.26
C PRO A 241 1.51 -13.83 -10.26
N LEU A 242 1.56 -13.21 -11.45
CA LEU A 242 1.91 -11.80 -11.63
C LEU A 242 1.03 -10.92 -10.74
N MET A 243 1.59 -9.80 -10.26
CA MET A 243 0.91 -8.99 -9.24
C MET A 243 -0.45 -8.49 -9.72
N TYR A 244 -0.59 -8.07 -10.98
CA TYR A 244 -1.87 -7.59 -11.52
C TYR A 244 -2.97 -8.67 -11.58
N LEU A 245 -2.61 -9.96 -11.50
CA LEU A 245 -3.54 -11.09 -11.43
C LEU A 245 -3.97 -11.42 -9.99
N GLN A 246 -3.31 -10.83 -8.99
CA GLN A 246 -3.71 -10.99 -7.59
C GLN A 246 -5.01 -10.22 -7.30
N PRO A 247 -5.79 -10.61 -6.27
CA PRO A 247 -6.94 -9.81 -5.86
C PRO A 247 -6.55 -8.37 -5.50
N LEU A 248 -7.42 -7.40 -5.80
CA LEU A 248 -7.13 -5.97 -5.59
C LEU A 248 -6.70 -5.63 -4.16
N ARG A 249 -7.22 -6.35 -3.15
CA ARG A 249 -6.79 -6.18 -1.74
C ARG A 249 -5.33 -6.56 -1.50
N VAL A 250 -4.86 -7.61 -2.18
CA VAL A 250 -3.48 -8.10 -2.12
C VAL A 250 -2.56 -7.13 -2.85
N GLN A 251 -2.96 -6.67 -4.04
CA GLN A 251 -2.23 -5.63 -4.78
C GLN A 251 -2.08 -4.36 -3.95
N ARG A 252 -3.13 -3.93 -3.25
CA ARG A 252 -3.05 -2.75 -2.35
C ARG A 252 -2.11 -2.97 -1.16
N ALA A 253 -2.12 -4.17 -0.58
CA ALA A 253 -1.26 -4.51 0.55
C ALA A 253 0.22 -4.65 0.17
N LEU A 254 0.51 -5.17 -1.02
CA LEU A 254 1.88 -5.44 -1.49
C LEU A 254 2.42 -4.37 -2.46
N GLY A 255 1.60 -3.38 -2.81
CA GLY A 255 1.84 -2.44 -3.90
C GLY A 255 1.48 -3.04 -5.26
N GLY A 256 1.04 -2.20 -6.21
CA GLY A 256 0.60 -2.65 -7.54
C GLY A 256 1.64 -3.45 -8.33
N SER A 257 2.93 -3.26 -8.01
CA SER A 257 4.06 -4.02 -8.57
C SER A 257 4.65 -5.05 -7.60
N GLY A 258 4.06 -5.29 -6.43
CA GLY A 258 4.56 -6.29 -5.46
C GLY A 258 5.79 -5.89 -4.65
N ASN A 259 6.11 -4.59 -4.61
CA ASN A 259 7.31 -4.07 -3.94
C ASN A 259 7.38 -4.41 -2.45
N ALA A 260 6.23 -4.60 -1.79
CA ALA A 260 6.17 -4.95 -0.37
C ALA A 260 6.24 -6.46 -0.09
N ILE A 261 6.46 -7.31 -1.11
CA ILE A 261 6.79 -8.73 -0.88
C ILE A 261 8.12 -8.80 -0.11
N PRO A 262 8.23 -9.62 0.96
CA PRO A 262 9.48 -9.78 1.69
C PRO A 262 10.62 -10.26 0.79
N ASP A 263 11.77 -9.59 0.88
CA ASP A 263 12.93 -9.80 0.01
C ASP A 263 13.34 -11.27 -0.14
N GLY A 264 13.33 -12.04 0.95
CA GLY A 264 13.76 -13.46 0.95
C GLY A 264 12.83 -14.42 0.20
N ILE A 265 11.65 -13.96 -0.23
CA ILE A 265 10.72 -14.72 -1.08
C ILE A 265 10.31 -13.93 -2.33
N ARG A 266 10.96 -12.78 -2.60
CA ARG A 266 10.58 -11.88 -3.68
C ARG A 266 11.40 -12.19 -4.94
N GLN A 267 10.72 -12.40 -6.06
CA GLN A 267 11.35 -12.56 -7.38
C GLN A 267 10.79 -11.54 -8.37
N ARG A 268 11.68 -10.86 -9.10
CA ARG A 268 11.29 -9.98 -10.19
C ARG A 268 10.83 -10.81 -11.39
N SER A 269 9.66 -10.48 -11.91
CA SER A 269 9.07 -11.02 -13.14
C SER A 269 9.83 -10.49 -14.35
N SER A 270 10.13 -11.37 -15.30
CA SER A 270 10.70 -11.00 -16.60
C SER A 270 9.66 -10.48 -17.60
N TYR A 271 8.36 -10.57 -17.28
CA TYR A 271 7.28 -10.25 -18.22
C TYR A 271 6.77 -8.82 -18.07
N ASP A 272 6.65 -8.33 -16.84
CA ASP A 272 6.00 -7.06 -16.52
C ASP A 272 6.78 -6.23 -15.48
N GLU A 273 8.01 -6.65 -15.18
CA GLU A 273 8.89 -6.08 -14.15
C GLU A 273 8.32 -6.04 -12.73
N SER A 274 7.12 -6.60 -12.51
CA SER A 274 6.53 -6.71 -11.19
C SER A 274 7.29 -7.72 -10.32
N TYR A 275 7.02 -7.70 -9.04
CA TYR A 275 7.54 -8.66 -8.09
C TYR A 275 6.48 -9.71 -7.77
N THR A 276 6.93 -10.96 -7.72
CA THR A 276 6.15 -12.16 -7.41
C THR A 276 6.76 -12.88 -6.21
N VAL A 277 6.01 -13.80 -5.61
CA VAL A 277 6.55 -14.73 -4.61
C VAL A 277 7.25 -15.87 -5.34
N SER A 278 8.43 -16.24 -4.87
CA SER A 278 9.17 -17.42 -5.29
C SER A 278 10.01 -17.95 -4.13
N HIS A 279 9.79 -19.21 -3.78
CA HIS A 279 10.49 -19.88 -2.70
C HIS A 279 10.57 -21.37 -3.01
N SER A 280 11.74 -21.99 -2.80
CA SER A 280 11.91 -23.42 -3.02
C SER A 280 12.72 -24.04 -1.90
N VAL A 281 12.24 -25.16 -1.36
CA VAL A 281 12.88 -25.86 -0.25
C VAL A 281 12.76 -27.36 -0.39
N SER A 282 13.78 -28.07 0.07
CA SER A 282 13.73 -29.53 0.18
C SER A 282 13.12 -29.97 1.50
N ARG A 283 12.22 -30.96 1.47
CA ARG A 283 11.56 -31.55 2.63
C ARG A 283 11.53 -33.06 2.55
N GLN A 284 11.67 -33.70 3.70
CA GLN A 284 11.50 -35.14 3.83
C GLN A 284 10.02 -35.45 4.06
N LEU A 285 9.42 -36.30 3.23
CA LEU A 285 8.14 -36.93 3.48
C LEU A 285 8.42 -38.26 4.19
N ASN A 286 8.03 -38.34 5.46
CA ASN A 286 8.13 -39.56 6.27
C ASN A 286 6.91 -40.44 6.06
#